data_AF-A0A0P4UQF7-F1
#
_entry.id   AF-A0A0P4UQF7-F1
#
_cell.length_a   1.000
_cell.length_b   1.000
_cell.length_c   1.000
_cell.angle_alpha   90.00
_cell.angle_beta   90.00
_cell.angle_gamma   90.00
#
_symmetry.space_group_name_H-M   'P 1'
#
loop_
_entity.id
_entity.type
_entity.pdbx_description
1 polymer ?
#
loop_
_entity_poly.entity_id
_entity_poly.type
_entity_poly.pdbx_seq_one_letter_code
_entity_poly.pdbx_strand_id
1 'polypeptide(L)'
;MEKLPLQAMGLRESLIFFMIPTLLLYTATHIGVPALSQATGLPPVVSWFICGGTIVFLPLFVAALVFYRLEGNLWQTSAILTRFRLSQLSWQTLGWTGLGIVGIGILTYGIVAAGQAIVPGLSAQPSFMSVSPLTSSNR
;
A
#
# COMPACT_ATOMS: atom_id res chain seq x y z
N MET A 1 31.43 11.63 1.12
CA MET A 1 30.49 10.76 1.85
C MET A 1 31.05 9.35 1.79
N GLU A 2 31.59 8.87 2.91
CA GLU A 2 32.09 7.51 3.03
C GLU A 2 30.95 6.53 2.75
N LYS A 3 31.14 5.60 1.81
CA LYS A 3 30.14 4.58 1.50
C LYS A 3 30.17 3.57 2.65
N LEU A 4 29.34 3.79 3.67
CA LEU A 4 29.10 2.78 4.70
C LEU A 4 28.69 1.48 3.99
N PRO A 5 29.39 0.36 4.22
CA PRO A 5 29.04 -0.90 3.59
C PRO A 5 27.60 -1.24 3.96
N LEU A 6 26.75 -1.46 2.95
CA LEU A 6 25.37 -1.88 3.16
C LEU A 6 25.39 -3.26 3.81
N GLN A 7 25.25 -3.29 5.13
CA GLN A 7 25.18 -4.53 5.88
C GLN A 7 23.82 -5.19 5.61
N ALA A 8 23.86 -6.46 5.17
CA ALA A 8 22.65 -7.24 5.00
C ALA A 8 21.93 -7.39 6.35
N MET A 9 20.61 -7.23 6.35
CA MET A 9 19.80 -7.53 7.53
C MET A 9 19.85 -9.03 7.82
N GLY A 10 20.04 -9.39 9.09
CA GLY A 10 19.89 -10.77 9.54
C GLY A 10 18.43 -11.20 9.50
N LEU A 11 18.20 -12.52 9.54
CA LEU A 11 16.86 -13.10 9.43
C LEU A 11 15.91 -12.61 10.54
N ARG A 12 16.44 -12.39 11.75
CA ARG A 12 15.69 -11.86 12.89
C ARG A 12 15.24 -10.42 12.65
N GLU A 13 16.16 -9.57 12.18
CA GLU A 13 15.90 -8.17 11.90
C GLU A 13 14.87 -8.02 10.79
N SER A 14 15.01 -8.83 9.72
CA SER A 14 14.02 -8.89 8.65
C SER A 14 12.65 -9.35 9.17
N LEU A 15 12.59 -10.39 10.01
CA LEU A 15 11.34 -10.88 10.56
C LEU A 15 10.59 -9.78 11.31
N ILE A 16 11.26 -9.05 12.20
CA ILE A 16 10.66 -7.93 12.95
C ILE A 16 10.22 -6.81 11.99
N PHE A 17 11.07 -6.46 11.03
CA PHE A 17 10.80 -5.39 10.08
C PHE A 17 9.56 -5.66 9.22
N PHE A 18 9.33 -6.91 8.83
CA PHE A 18 8.13 -7.31 8.06
C PHE A 18 6.92 -7.64 8.92
N MET A 19 7.12 -8.12 10.16
CA MET A 19 6.04 -8.50 11.05
C MET A 19 5.18 -7.30 11.47
N ILE A 20 5.80 -6.16 11.82
CA ILE A 20 5.07 -4.98 12.27
C ILE A 20 4.10 -4.46 11.18
N PRO A 21 4.53 -4.15 9.94
CA PRO A 21 3.61 -3.75 8.87
C PRO A 21 2.53 -4.80 8.58
N THR A 22 2.87 -6.08 8.68
CA THR A 22 1.92 -7.19 8.46
C THR A 22 0.81 -7.18 9.52
N LEU A 23 1.15 -6.99 10.80
CA LEU A 23 0.17 -6.89 11.88
C LEU A 23 -0.72 -5.66 11.74
N LEU A 24 -0.16 -4.52 11.36
CA LEU A 24 -0.92 -3.29 11.08
C LEU A 24 -1.91 -3.52 9.93
N LEU A 25 -1.45 -4.14 8.84
CA LEU A 25 -2.29 -4.46 7.68
C LEU A 25 -3.39 -5.47 8.03
N TYR A 26 -3.07 -6.52 8.78
CA TYR A 26 -4.05 -7.49 9.27
C TYR A 26 -5.12 -6.80 10.11
N THR A 27 -4.71 -5.96 11.06
CA THR A 27 -5.61 -5.19 11.91
C THR A 27 -6.52 -4.28 11.09
N ALA A 28 -5.95 -3.54 10.13
CA ALA A 28 -6.73 -2.66 9.26
C ALA A 28 -7.78 -3.44 8.45
N THR A 29 -7.40 -4.57 7.84
CA THR A 29 -8.27 -5.33 6.91
C THR A 29 -9.31 -6.20 7.62
N HIS A 30 -8.97 -6.84 8.74
CA HIS A 30 -9.86 -7.79 9.42
C HIS A 30 -10.66 -7.19 10.56
N ILE A 31 -10.19 -6.08 11.13
CA ILE A 31 -10.84 -5.44 12.29
C ILE A 31 -11.30 -4.03 11.92
N GLY A 32 -10.38 -3.18 11.44
CA GLY A 32 -10.65 -1.77 11.16
C GLY A 32 -11.73 -1.56 10.10
N VAL A 33 -11.57 -2.15 8.91
CA VAL A 33 -12.51 -1.99 7.80
C VAL A 33 -13.91 -2.52 8.16
N PRO A 34 -14.08 -3.75 8.68
CA PRO A 34 -15.40 -4.25 9.06
C PRO A 34 -16.05 -3.43 10.17
N ALA A 35 -15.31 -3.03 11.20
CA ALA A 35 -15.85 -2.24 12.31
C ALA A 35 -16.32 -0.85 11.86
N LEU A 36 -15.52 -0.17 11.03
CA LEU A 36 -15.86 1.16 10.52
C LEU A 36 -17.06 1.10 9.57
N SER A 37 -17.07 0.14 8.65
CA SER A 37 -18.17 -0.03 7.70
C SER A 37 -19.49 -0.36 8.43
N GLN A 38 -19.46 -1.23 9.45
CA GLN A 38 -20.64 -1.54 10.26
C GLN A 38 -21.13 -0.35 11.09
N ALA A 39 -20.22 0.44 11.68
CA ALA A 39 -20.59 1.57 12.52
C ALA A 39 -21.12 2.78 11.75
N THR A 40 -20.66 3.00 10.52
CA THR A 40 -20.96 4.21 9.74
C THR A 40 -21.84 3.97 8.52
N GLY A 41 -22.01 2.71 8.11
CA GLY A 41 -22.66 2.36 6.84
C GLY A 41 -21.84 2.71 5.60
N LEU A 42 -20.59 3.18 5.75
CA LEU A 42 -19.74 3.51 4.63
C LEU A 42 -19.39 2.27 3.80
N PRO A 43 -19.27 2.40 2.46
CA PRO A 43 -18.79 1.33 1.62
C PRO A 43 -17.43 0.78 2.11
N PRO A 44 -17.19 -0.54 2.05
CA PRO A 44 -15.93 -1.13 2.54
C PRO A 44 -14.68 -0.53 1.90
N VAL A 45 -14.76 -0.12 0.62
CA VAL A 45 -13.65 0.56 -0.08
C VAL A 45 -13.30 1.91 0.54
N VAL A 46 -14.29 2.70 0.96
CA VAL A 46 -14.06 3.98 1.64
C VAL A 46 -13.47 3.73 3.02
N SER A 47 -14.02 2.74 3.73
CA SER A 47 -13.50 2.32 5.04
C SER A 47 -12.05 1.84 4.95
N TRP A 48 -11.66 1.18 3.85
CA TRP A 48 -10.29 0.77 3.57
C TRP A 48 -9.33 1.95 3.40
N PHE A 49 -9.71 2.99 2.66
CA PHE A 49 -8.84 4.17 2.53
C PHE A 49 -8.62 4.87 3.88
N ILE A 50 -9.65 4.92 4.73
CA ILE A 50 -9.54 5.51 6.07
C ILE A 50 -8.67 4.62 6.97
N CYS A 51 -9.00 3.35 7.13
CA CYS A 51 -8.30 2.42 8.02
C CYS A 51 -6.88 2.12 7.53
N GLY A 52 -6.70 1.82 6.24
CA GLY A 52 -5.38 1.63 5.64
C GLY A 52 -4.51 2.89 5.74
N GLY A 53 -5.09 4.06 5.46
CA GLY A 53 -4.44 5.36 5.63
C GLY A 53 -3.93 5.59 7.06
N THR A 54 -4.81 5.42 8.04
CA THR A 54 -4.56 5.80 9.44
C THR A 54 -3.81 4.74 10.25
N ILE A 55 -4.10 3.45 10.03
CA ILE A 55 -3.53 2.33 10.80
C ILE A 55 -2.25 1.80 10.14
N VAL A 56 -2.12 1.87 8.81
CA VAL A 56 -0.97 1.29 8.10
C VAL A 56 -0.03 2.37 7.59
N PHE A 57 -0.49 3.23 6.68
CA PHE A 57 0.40 4.15 5.99
C PHE A 57 0.93 5.26 6.89
N LEU A 58 0.08 5.82 7.76
CA LEU A 58 0.49 6.90 8.67
C LEU A 58 1.57 6.45 9.67
N PRO A 59 1.43 5.32 10.41
CA PRO A 59 2.49 4.86 11.30
C PRO A 59 3.79 4.53 10.58
N LEU A 60 3.73 3.94 9.38
CA LEU A 60 4.93 3.67 8.59
C LEU A 60 5.61 4.95 8.11
N PHE A 61 4.82 5.95 7.70
CA PHE A 61 5.33 7.26 7.33
C PHE A 61 6.00 7.96 8.52
N VAL A 62 5.35 7.96 9.69
CA VAL A 62 5.92 8.49 10.93
C VAL A 62 7.20 7.74 11.31
N ALA A 63 7.21 6.42 11.24
CA ALA A 63 8.40 5.62 11.52
C ALA A 63 9.57 5.98 10.60
N ALA A 64 9.32 6.19 9.30
CA ALA A 64 10.34 6.62 8.36
C ALA A 64 10.96 7.98 8.76
N LEU A 65 10.12 8.93 9.21
CA LEU A 65 10.56 10.23 9.71
C LEU A 65 11.31 10.13 11.05
N VAL A 66 10.91 9.23 11.94
CA VAL A 66 11.61 8.96 13.20
C VAL A 66 13.00 8.38 12.92
N PHE A 67 13.11 7.36 12.07
CA PHE A 67 14.40 6.78 11.70
C PHE A 67 15.29 7.80 11.00
N TYR A 68 14.73 8.62 10.11
CA TYR A 68 15.43 9.74 9.50
C TYR A 68 16.11 10.65 10.56
N ARG A 69 15.40 10.97 11.65
CA ARG A 69 15.94 11.81 12.72
C ARG A 69 16.93 11.08 13.63
N LEU A 70 16.73 9.78 13.88
CA LEU A 70 17.62 8.94 14.68
C LEU A 70 19.00 8.76 14.02
N GLU A 71 19.07 8.80 12.69
CA GLU A 71 20.32 8.84 11.93
C GLU A 71 21.13 10.15 12.13
N GLY A 72 20.58 11.15 12.83
CA GLY A 72 21.24 12.43 13.07
C GLY A 72 20.99 13.48 11.98
N ASN A 73 20.10 13.21 11.02
CA ASN A 73 19.76 14.16 9.97
C ASN A 73 18.98 15.38 10.51
N LEU A 74 19.16 16.54 9.88
CA LEU A 74 18.49 17.80 10.23
C LEU A 74 17.08 17.85 9.65
N TRP A 75 16.13 18.52 10.33
CA TRP A 75 14.81 18.82 9.80
C TRP A 75 14.84 19.93 8.75
N GLN A 76 15.50 19.67 7.62
CA GLN A 76 15.58 20.58 6.48
C GLN A 76 15.02 19.87 5.24
N THR A 77 14.16 20.55 4.49
CA THR A 77 13.50 19.99 3.31
C THR A 77 14.50 19.43 2.30
N SER A 78 15.60 20.13 2.05
CA SER A 78 16.68 19.67 1.17
C SER A 78 17.29 18.34 1.65
N ALA A 79 17.62 18.25 2.95
CA ALA A 79 18.19 17.05 3.56
C ALA A 79 17.20 15.88 3.54
N ILE A 80 15.90 16.13 3.73
CA ILE A 80 14.84 15.12 3.64
C ILE A 80 14.74 14.60 2.21
N LEU A 81 14.60 15.50 1.23
CA LEU A 81 14.49 15.14 -0.19
C LEU A 81 15.70 14.35 -0.67
N THR A 82 16.92 14.74 -0.28
CA THR A 82 18.14 14.01 -0.62
C THR A 82 18.18 12.63 0.04
N ARG A 83 17.83 12.52 1.32
CA ARG A 83 17.90 11.24 2.06
C ARG A 83 16.85 10.23 1.61
N PHE A 84 15.65 10.69 1.26
CA PHE A 84 14.59 9.87 0.67
C PHE A 84 14.69 9.74 -0.85
N ARG A 85 15.73 10.33 -1.47
CA ARG A 85 15.98 10.30 -2.92
C ARG A 85 14.78 10.75 -3.76
N LEU A 86 14.08 11.78 -3.26
CA LEU A 86 12.98 12.41 -3.95
C LEU A 86 13.53 13.34 -5.03
N SER A 87 13.85 12.77 -6.20
CA SER A 87 14.32 13.50 -7.38
C SER A 87 13.15 14.01 -8.22
N GLN A 88 13.42 15.01 -9.06
CA GLN A 88 12.46 15.46 -10.06
C GLN A 88 12.10 14.31 -11.02
N LEU A 89 10.82 14.19 -11.33
CA LEU A 89 10.33 13.17 -12.27
C LEU A 89 10.62 13.63 -13.69
N SER A 90 11.36 12.80 -14.45
CA SER A 90 11.57 13.04 -15.88
C SER A 90 10.35 12.62 -16.69
N TRP A 91 10.10 13.27 -17.83
CA TRP A 91 9.02 12.87 -18.73
C TRP A 91 9.17 11.43 -19.24
N GLN A 92 10.40 10.96 -19.39
CA GLN A 92 10.71 9.58 -19.73
C GLN A 92 10.28 8.62 -18.60
N THR A 93 10.57 8.97 -17.34
CA THR A 93 10.13 8.21 -16.17
C THR A 93 8.61 8.15 -16.08
N LEU A 94 7.93 9.27 -16.35
CA LEU A 94 6.47 9.32 -16.40
C LEU A 94 5.91 8.44 -17.53
N GLY A 95 6.53 8.45 -18.71
CA GLY A 95 6.17 7.58 -19.83
C GLY A 95 6.27 6.09 -19.45
N TRP A 96 7.39 5.67 -18.86
CA TRP A 96 7.57 4.30 -18.37
C TRP A 96 6.58 3.94 -17.26
N THR A 97 6.29 4.88 -16.35
CA THR A 97 5.30 4.68 -15.28
C THR A 97 3.91 4.48 -15.86
N GLY A 98 3.50 5.31 -16.82
CA GLY A 98 2.21 5.20 -17.51
C GLY A 98 2.09 3.88 -18.28
N LEU A 99 3.13 3.50 -19.04
CA LEU A 99 3.17 2.22 -19.74
C LEU A 99 3.07 1.04 -18.75
N GLY A 100 3.76 1.13 -17.61
CA GLY A 100 3.68 0.13 -16.55
C GLY A 100 2.27 -0.01 -15.97
N ILE A 101 1.60 1.10 -15.68
CA ILE A 101 0.21 1.10 -15.17
C ILE A 101 -0.73 0.43 -16.17
N VAL A 102 -0.65 0.83 -17.44
CA VAL A 102 -1.47 0.24 -18.51
C VAL A 102 -1.17 -1.25 -18.67
N GLY A 103 0.11 -1.61 -18.68
CA GLY A 103 0.56 -3.01 -18.79
C GLY A 103 0.04 -3.87 -17.63
N ILE A 104 0.15 -3.40 -16.38
CA ILE A 104 -0.38 -4.09 -15.20
C ILE A 104 -1.90 -4.27 -15.34
N GLY A 105 -2.62 -3.24 -15.77
CA GLY A 105 -4.08 -3.33 -15.98
C GLY A 105 -4.46 -4.40 -17.01
N ILE A 106 -3.82 -4.39 -18.18
CA ILE A 106 -4.06 -5.36 -19.25
C ILE A 106 -3.73 -6.78 -18.79
N LEU A 107 -2.56 -6.98 -18.16
CA LEU A 107 -2.12 -8.29 -17.70
C LEU A 107 -3.02 -8.82 -16.58
N THR A 108 -3.39 -7.97 -15.63
CA THR A 108 -4.31 -8.35 -14.53
C THR A 108 -5.66 -8.78 -15.10
N TYR A 109 -6.22 -8.00 -16.02
CA TYR A 109 -7.46 -8.37 -16.71
C TYR A 109 -7.32 -9.71 -17.45
N GLY A 110 -6.23 -9.89 -18.21
CA GLY A 110 -5.98 -11.14 -18.93
C GLY A 110 -5.91 -12.36 -18.01
N ILE A 111 -5.21 -12.23 -16.87
CA ILE A 111 -5.12 -13.29 -15.85
C ILE A 111 -6.50 -13.63 -15.28
N VAL A 112 -7.30 -12.62 -14.91
CA VAL A 112 -8.63 -12.84 -14.34
C VAL A 112 -9.58 -13.45 -15.38
N ALA A 113 -9.56 -12.95 -16.62
CA ALA A 113 -10.39 -13.47 -17.71
C ALA A 113 -10.05 -14.92 -18.05
N ALA A 114 -8.76 -15.26 -18.16
CA ALA A 114 -8.31 -16.63 -18.36
C ALA A 114 -8.69 -17.52 -17.17
N GLY A 115 -8.54 -17.02 -15.94
CA GLY A 115 -8.95 -17.72 -14.73
C GLY A 115 -10.44 -18.04 -14.69
N GLN A 116 -11.29 -17.10 -15.09
CA GLN A 116 -12.75 -17.29 -15.16
C GLN A 116 -13.17 -18.26 -16.26
N ALA A 117 -12.42 -18.32 -17.37
CA ALA A 117 -12.66 -19.30 -18.43
C ALA A 117 -12.39 -20.74 -18.00
N ILE A 118 -11.46 -20.94 -17.05
CA ILE A 118 -11.09 -22.26 -16.50
C ILE A 118 -11.96 -22.60 -15.28
N VAL A 119 -12.17 -21.62 -14.38
CA VAL A 119 -12.95 -21.77 -13.14
C VAL A 119 -14.08 -20.74 -13.12
N PRO A 120 -15.29 -21.12 -13.55
CA PRO A 120 -16.46 -20.25 -13.49
C PRO A 120 -16.72 -19.79 -12.05
N GLY A 121 -16.80 -18.46 -11.85
CA GLY A 121 -17.02 -17.86 -10.53
C GLY A 121 -15.76 -17.49 -9.75
N LEU A 122 -14.57 -17.60 -10.35
CA LEU A 122 -13.34 -17.11 -9.73
C LEU A 122 -13.41 -15.59 -9.51
N SER A 123 -13.43 -15.19 -8.23
CA SER A 123 -13.34 -13.81 -7.81
C SER A 123 -11.93 -13.50 -7.34
N ALA A 124 -11.28 -12.54 -7.99
CA ALA A 124 -9.98 -11.99 -7.55
C ALA A 124 -10.14 -10.90 -6.48
N GLN A 125 -11.37 -10.58 -6.07
CA GLN A 125 -11.65 -9.53 -5.11
C GLN A 125 -11.53 -10.07 -3.67
N PRO A 126 -10.79 -9.39 -2.79
CA PRO A 126 -10.73 -9.79 -1.40
C PRO A 126 -12.07 -9.53 -0.70
N SER A 127 -12.39 -10.35 0.31
CA SER A 127 -13.67 -10.32 1.02
C SER A 127 -14.00 -8.96 1.63
N PHE A 128 -13.02 -8.22 2.12
CA PHE A 128 -13.21 -6.89 2.72
C PHE A 128 -13.41 -5.75 1.70
N MET A 129 -13.32 -6.03 0.40
CA MET A 129 -13.57 -5.04 -0.66
C MET A 129 -14.83 -5.36 -1.49
N SER A 130 -15.62 -6.38 -1.15
CA SER A 130 -16.81 -6.74 -1.93
C SER A 130 -17.77 -5.54 -2.04
N VAL A 131 -18.08 -5.12 -3.26
CA VAL A 131 -19.04 -4.04 -3.52
C VAL A 131 -20.31 -4.68 -4.07
N SER A 132 -21.45 -4.38 -3.43
CA SER A 132 -22.74 -4.79 -4.01
C SER A 132 -22.99 -4.00 -5.29
N PRO A 133 -23.48 -4.62 -6.38
CA PRO A 133 -23.85 -3.91 -7.60
C PRO A 133 -24.89 -2.82 -7.30
N LEU A 134 -24.81 -1.68 -8.00
CA LEU A 134 -25.81 -0.62 -7.90
C LEU A 134 -27.14 -1.12 -8.48
N THR A 135 -28.09 -1.44 -7.60
CA THR A 135 -29.47 -1.78 -7.95
C THR A 135 -30.37 -0.55 -7.77
N SER A 136 -31.55 -0.57 -8.39
CA SER A 136 -32.56 0.49 -8.23
C SER A 136 -33.00 0.71 -6.77
N SER A 137 -32.77 -0.27 -5.88
CA SER A 137 -33.07 -0.20 -4.45
C SER A 137 -31.97 0.46 -3.61
N ASN A 138 -30.72 0.50 -4.11
CA ASN A 138 -29.54 1.01 -3.40
C ASN A 138 -28.87 2.15 -4.20
N ARG A 139 -29.68 2.90 -4.95
CA ARG A 139 -29.27 4.06 -5.74
C ARG A 139 -29.31 5.33 -4.91
#